data_AF-A0A2E8DZD1-F1
#
_entry.id   AF-A0A2E8DZD1-F1
#
_cell.length_a   1.000
_cell.length_b   1.000
_cell.length_c   1.000
_cell.angle_alpha   90.00
_cell.angle_beta   90.00
_cell.angle_gamma   90.00
#
_symmetry.space_group_name_H-M   'P 1'
#
loop_
_entity.id
_entity.type
_entity.pdbx_description
1 polymer ?
#
loop_
_entity_poly.entity_id
_entity_poly.type
_entity_poly.pdbx_seq_one_letter_code
_entity_poly.pdbx_strand_id
1 'polypeptide(L)'
;MTVSLTVSDVFPVVLGTSIANSIAGGGGSQVGWNIGSVTSGQWGPITNKISNLGHKDLYLAHDGTNKITNFTIHIAEFGTTTGYTYGGSSTAALDYAGVKAQGSASGTSKNNLDNASAGLWIEYEHVVSDANRFDYASRPSLVNIFGKSNLGISDATGFDLKSESMIYNSSGATVANSPVDGEIGAAADSVLGDTSHIQLRHYMEANPSLSSTVQYEMVYRYSFTS
;
A
#
# COMPACT_ATOMS: atom_id res chain seq x y z
N MET A 1 -8.20 -26.41 -1.83
CA MET A 1 -8.86 -25.31 -1.10
C MET A 1 -8.32 -24.00 -1.64
N THR A 2 -9.15 -22.98 -1.76
CA THR A 2 -8.81 -21.65 -2.30
C THR A 2 -9.09 -20.62 -1.22
N VAL A 3 -8.19 -19.65 -1.07
CA VAL A 3 -8.41 -18.45 -0.23
C VAL A 3 -8.53 -17.25 -1.17
N SER A 4 -9.68 -16.58 -1.15
CA SER A 4 -9.91 -15.35 -1.89
C SER A 4 -9.41 -14.15 -1.09
N LEU A 5 -8.36 -13.48 -1.57
CA LEU A 5 -7.95 -12.18 -1.04
C LEU A 5 -8.85 -11.08 -1.61
N THR A 6 -9.17 -10.13 -0.76
CA THR A 6 -10.03 -9.00 -1.09
C THR A 6 -9.35 -7.70 -0.64
N VAL A 7 -9.30 -6.72 -1.54
CA VAL A 7 -8.57 -5.46 -1.36
C VAL A 7 -9.55 -4.29 -1.50
N SER A 8 -9.63 -3.38 -0.52
CA SER A 8 -10.61 -2.28 -0.47
C SER A 8 -10.00 -0.97 0.01
N ASP A 9 -10.52 0.18 -0.43
CA ASP A 9 -10.27 1.48 0.21
C ASP A 9 -11.36 1.89 1.21
N VAL A 10 -12.43 1.10 1.30
CA VAL A 10 -13.49 1.22 2.30
C VAL A 10 -13.37 0.08 3.30
N PHE A 11 -13.52 0.40 4.59
CA PHE A 11 -13.51 -0.62 5.63
C PHE A 11 -14.67 -1.61 5.43
N PRO A 12 -14.43 -2.92 5.23
CA PRO A 12 -15.49 -3.87 4.99
C PRO A 12 -16.33 -4.06 6.25
N VAL A 13 -17.64 -3.81 6.19
CA VAL A 13 -18.53 -3.93 7.35
C VAL A 13 -18.95 -5.40 7.61
N VAL A 14 -18.80 -6.30 6.63
CA VAL A 14 -19.18 -7.72 6.74
C VAL A 14 -18.18 -8.62 5.99
N LEU A 15 -17.62 -9.64 6.66
CA LEU A 15 -16.83 -10.71 6.03
C LEU A 15 -17.66 -11.44 4.97
N GLY A 16 -17.12 -11.57 3.75
CA GLY A 16 -17.78 -12.30 2.66
C GLY A 16 -18.77 -11.48 1.81
N THR A 17 -19.03 -10.20 2.11
CA THR A 17 -19.52 -9.30 1.06
C THR A 17 -18.36 -9.04 0.10
N SER A 18 -18.56 -9.30 -1.19
CA SER A 18 -17.61 -8.87 -2.22
C SER A 18 -17.29 -7.40 -1.99
N ILE A 19 -16.04 -7.09 -1.66
CA ILE A 19 -15.58 -5.72 -1.69
C ILE A 19 -15.89 -5.22 -3.09
N ALA A 20 -16.74 -4.21 -3.16
CA ALA A 20 -17.03 -3.53 -4.40
C ALA A 20 -15.80 -2.70 -4.79
N ASN A 21 -14.75 -3.39 -5.21
CA ASN A 21 -13.91 -2.83 -6.24
C ASN A 21 -14.65 -3.09 -7.54
N SER A 22 -15.60 -2.20 -7.90
CA SER A 22 -15.49 -1.74 -9.26
C SER A 22 -14.17 -0.95 -9.31
N ILE A 23 -13.04 -1.65 -9.50
CA ILE A 23 -12.04 -1.11 -10.41
C ILE A 23 -12.85 -1.03 -11.70
N ALA A 24 -13.46 0.13 -11.95
CA ALA A 24 -14.44 0.29 -12.99
C ALA A 24 -13.82 -0.25 -14.29
N GLY A 25 -14.39 -1.35 -14.76
CA GLY A 25 -14.01 -1.99 -16.00
C GLY A 25 -14.05 -0.93 -17.10
N GLY A 26 -12.90 -0.69 -17.69
CA GLY A 26 -12.77 0.11 -18.88
C GLY A 26 -13.70 -0.41 -19.96
N GLY A 27 -14.52 0.49 -20.49
CA GLY A 27 -14.50 0.61 -21.94
C GLY A 27 -13.10 1.08 -22.32
N GLY A 28 -12.26 0.19 -22.86
CA GLY A 28 -10.93 0.53 -23.41
C GLY A 28 -9.86 1.12 -22.46
N SER A 29 -10.23 1.55 -21.26
CA SER A 29 -9.42 2.27 -20.27
C SER A 29 -9.75 1.76 -18.86
N GLN A 30 -9.08 0.71 -18.39
CA GLN A 30 -9.24 0.22 -17.02
C GLN A 30 -8.38 1.06 -16.08
N VAL A 31 -9.04 1.79 -15.18
CA VAL A 31 -8.39 2.66 -14.20
C VAL A 31 -8.14 1.82 -12.95
N GLY A 32 -6.89 1.45 -12.70
CA GLY A 32 -6.47 0.87 -11.42
C GLY A 32 -6.85 1.75 -10.23
N TRP A 33 -6.55 1.33 -9.00
CA TRP A 33 -6.88 2.14 -7.84
C TRP A 33 -6.11 3.47 -7.84
N ASN A 34 -6.84 4.58 -7.82
CA ASN A 34 -6.27 5.92 -7.95
C ASN A 34 -5.86 6.47 -6.56
N ILE A 35 -4.56 6.57 -6.32
CA ILE A 35 -3.99 7.13 -5.09
C ILE A 35 -4.31 8.63 -4.94
N GLY A 36 -4.69 9.30 -6.03
CA GLY A 36 -5.08 10.71 -6.11
C GLY A 36 -4.24 11.49 -7.12
N SER A 37 -4.70 12.68 -7.49
CA SER A 37 -3.89 13.62 -8.27
C SER A 37 -2.77 14.21 -7.41
N VAL A 38 -1.57 14.33 -7.97
CA VAL A 38 -0.42 14.93 -7.29
C VAL A 38 0.10 16.11 -8.10
N THR A 39 0.33 17.23 -7.43
CA THR A 39 1.05 18.38 -8.01
C THR A 39 2.54 18.19 -7.78
N SER A 40 3.37 18.64 -8.71
CA SER A 40 4.83 18.63 -8.53
C SER A 40 5.23 19.26 -7.19
N GLY A 41 6.11 18.57 -6.49
CA GLY A 41 6.56 18.95 -5.17
C GLY A 41 5.56 18.69 -4.06
N GLN A 42 4.46 17.94 -4.25
CA GLN A 42 3.44 17.62 -3.23
C GLN A 42 3.25 16.10 -3.08
N TRP A 43 2.43 15.66 -2.12
CA TRP A 43 2.06 14.25 -1.99
C TRP A 43 0.70 13.95 -2.64
N GLY A 44 0.49 12.71 -3.04
CA GLY A 44 -0.82 12.13 -3.26
C GLY A 44 -1.25 11.35 -2.01
N PRO A 45 -2.47 11.56 -1.49
CA PRO A 45 -3.49 12.53 -1.91
C PRO A 45 -3.35 13.94 -1.29
N ILE A 46 -2.25 14.23 -0.59
CA ILE A 46 -2.09 15.47 0.20
C ILE A 46 -1.78 16.70 -0.65
N THR A 47 -2.67 17.68 -0.65
CA THR A 47 -2.36 19.01 -1.16
C THR A 47 -1.66 19.94 -0.15
N ASN A 48 -1.71 19.63 1.16
CA ASN A 48 -1.07 20.41 2.24
C ASN A 48 -0.10 19.58 3.12
N LYS A 49 1.21 19.68 2.85
CA LYS A 49 2.27 18.95 3.58
C LYS A 49 2.34 19.23 5.07
N ILE A 50 2.04 20.47 5.49
CA ILE A 50 2.32 20.94 6.85
C ILE A 50 1.54 20.12 7.88
N SER A 51 0.32 19.73 7.52
CA SER A 51 -0.54 19.00 8.44
C SER A 51 -0.26 17.49 8.44
N ASN A 52 0.59 16.97 7.53
CA ASN A 52 0.81 15.52 7.33
C ASN A 52 -0.53 14.73 7.18
N LEU A 53 -1.54 15.41 6.65
CA LEU A 53 -2.90 14.92 6.49
C LEU A 53 -3.08 14.41 5.07
N GLY A 54 -3.71 13.25 4.93
CA GLY A 54 -4.02 12.66 3.64
C GLY A 54 -3.14 11.45 3.36
N HIS A 55 -3.82 10.33 3.23
CA HIS A 55 -3.30 9.04 2.85
C HIS A 55 -4.46 8.36 2.14
N LYS A 56 -4.15 7.25 1.49
CA LYS A 56 -5.17 6.33 1.05
C LYS A 56 -5.10 5.10 1.92
N ASP A 57 -6.19 4.80 2.59
CA ASP A 57 -6.34 3.57 3.34
C ASP A 57 -6.57 2.43 2.37
N LEU A 58 -5.92 1.30 2.67
CA LEU A 58 -6.12 0.06 1.96
C LEU A 58 -6.32 -1.06 2.99
N TYR A 59 -7.39 -1.81 2.82
CA TYR A 59 -7.77 -2.94 3.65
C TYR A 59 -7.59 -4.22 2.86
N LEU A 60 -6.85 -5.17 3.43
CA LEU A 60 -6.58 -6.49 2.87
C LEU A 60 -7.27 -7.51 3.78
N ALA A 61 -8.36 -8.10 3.28
CA ALA A 61 -9.14 -9.12 3.98
C ALA A 61 -9.21 -10.39 3.12
N HIS A 62 -9.62 -11.51 3.69
CA HIS A 62 -9.84 -12.73 2.92
C HIS A 62 -11.17 -13.40 3.28
N ASP A 63 -11.52 -14.46 2.55
CA ASP A 63 -12.78 -15.18 2.73
C ASP A 63 -12.95 -15.84 4.11
N GLY A 64 -11.90 -15.85 4.93
CA GLY A 64 -11.95 -16.30 6.31
C GLY A 64 -11.78 -17.79 6.49
N THR A 65 -11.57 -18.55 5.40
CA THR A 65 -11.50 -20.02 5.44
C THR A 65 -10.25 -20.52 6.16
N ASN A 66 -9.11 -19.89 5.89
CA ASN A 66 -7.80 -20.31 6.40
C ASN A 66 -6.94 -19.11 6.76
N LYS A 67 -6.08 -19.26 7.77
CA LYS A 67 -5.09 -18.26 8.12
C LYS A 67 -4.13 -18.04 6.95
N ILE A 68 -3.87 -16.78 6.63
CA ILE A 68 -2.81 -16.36 5.71
C ILE A 68 -1.47 -16.27 6.47
N THR A 69 -0.39 -16.72 5.82
CA THR A 69 0.99 -16.71 6.34
C THR A 69 1.97 -16.24 5.27
N ASN A 70 3.15 -15.79 5.69
CA ASN A 70 4.21 -15.31 4.80
C ASN A 70 3.72 -14.23 3.81
N PHE A 71 2.86 -13.31 4.27
CA PHE A 71 2.33 -12.24 3.44
C PHE A 71 3.39 -11.17 3.19
N THR A 72 3.63 -10.92 1.91
CA THR A 72 4.57 -9.90 1.44
C THR A 72 3.93 -9.02 0.38
N ILE A 73 4.36 -7.76 0.34
CA ILE A 73 3.98 -6.77 -0.66
C ILE A 73 5.22 -6.37 -1.46
N HIS A 74 5.13 -6.40 -2.79
CA HIS A 74 6.15 -5.76 -3.63
C HIS A 74 5.50 -4.96 -4.76
N ILE A 75 6.29 -4.13 -5.42
CA ILE A 75 5.86 -3.33 -6.55
C ILE A 75 6.47 -3.93 -7.82
N ALA A 76 5.66 -4.08 -8.86
CA ALA A 76 6.04 -4.58 -10.16
C ALA A 76 5.73 -3.55 -11.27
N GLU A 77 6.34 -3.74 -12.43
CA GLU A 77 6.03 -2.97 -13.62
C GLU A 77 4.57 -3.23 -14.04
N PHE A 78 3.85 -2.15 -14.35
CA PHE A 78 2.43 -2.27 -14.70
C PHE A 78 2.22 -3.15 -15.95
N GLY A 79 1.23 -4.05 -15.89
CA GLY A 79 0.87 -4.94 -16.97
C GLY A 79 1.70 -6.23 -17.03
N THR A 80 2.77 -6.35 -16.25
CA THR A 80 3.62 -7.57 -16.25
C THR A 80 2.98 -8.73 -15.49
N THR A 81 2.28 -8.47 -14.39
CA THR A 81 1.61 -9.52 -13.59
C THR A 81 0.16 -9.69 -14.03
N THR A 82 -0.51 -8.61 -14.42
CA THR A 82 -1.96 -8.62 -14.71
C THR A 82 -2.30 -8.77 -16.19
N GLY A 83 -1.37 -8.48 -17.09
CA GLY A 83 -1.65 -8.36 -18.52
C GLY A 83 -2.43 -7.09 -18.90
N TYR A 84 -2.60 -6.14 -17.97
CA TYR A 84 -3.32 -4.90 -18.23
C TYR A 84 -2.57 -3.98 -19.20
N THR A 85 -3.33 -3.22 -19.99
CA THR A 85 -2.77 -2.22 -20.91
C THR A 85 -2.36 -0.98 -20.14
N TYR A 86 -1.08 -0.62 -20.23
CA TYR A 86 -0.56 0.62 -19.68
C TYR A 86 -1.20 1.84 -20.35
N GLY A 87 -1.62 2.82 -19.54
CA GLY A 87 -2.36 4.01 -19.96
C GLY A 87 -1.61 5.33 -19.77
N GLY A 88 -0.35 5.30 -19.33
CA GLY A 88 0.50 6.50 -19.23
C GLY A 88 1.05 6.95 -20.58
N SER A 89 1.58 8.17 -20.63
CA SER A 89 2.11 8.79 -21.87
C SER A 89 3.56 8.40 -22.18
N SER A 90 4.26 7.73 -21.24
CA SER A 90 5.61 7.20 -21.40
C SER A 90 5.56 5.67 -21.64
N THR A 91 6.17 4.87 -20.76
CA THR A 91 6.12 3.40 -20.77
C THR A 91 6.04 2.90 -19.32
N ALA A 92 5.44 1.72 -19.11
CA ALA A 92 5.36 1.10 -17.79
C ALA A 92 6.74 0.91 -17.14
N ALA A 93 7.73 0.45 -17.91
CA ALA A 93 9.11 0.29 -17.46
C ALA A 93 9.75 1.60 -16.96
N LEU A 94 9.49 2.72 -17.64
CA LEU A 94 10.02 4.03 -17.23
C LEU A 94 9.35 4.54 -15.95
N ASP A 95 8.03 4.34 -15.81
CA ASP A 95 7.34 4.69 -14.57
C ASP A 95 7.87 3.86 -13.41
N TYR A 96 7.96 2.54 -13.57
CA TYR A 96 8.50 1.64 -12.56
C TYR A 96 9.92 2.03 -12.14
N ALA A 97 10.82 2.24 -13.11
CA ALA A 97 12.19 2.64 -12.86
C ALA A 97 12.27 4.00 -12.16
N GLY A 98 11.42 4.96 -12.55
CA GLY A 98 11.39 6.29 -11.95
C GLY A 98 10.87 6.29 -10.51
N VAL A 99 9.78 5.56 -10.20
CA VAL A 99 9.30 5.45 -8.81
C VAL A 99 10.32 4.73 -7.92
N LYS A 100 10.94 3.68 -8.44
CA LYS A 100 12.03 2.98 -7.74
C LYS A 100 13.21 3.92 -7.46
N ALA A 101 13.63 4.71 -8.44
CA ALA A 101 14.71 5.68 -8.28
C ALA A 101 14.38 6.76 -7.24
N GLN A 102 13.15 7.29 -7.28
CA GLN A 102 12.65 8.26 -6.30
C GLN A 102 12.74 7.72 -4.87
N GLY A 103 12.22 6.52 -4.61
CA GLY A 103 12.29 5.95 -3.27
C GLY A 103 13.70 5.52 -2.85
N SER A 104 14.54 5.08 -3.79
CA SER A 104 15.97 4.82 -3.54
C SER A 104 16.72 6.07 -3.10
N ALA A 105 16.40 7.23 -3.68
CA ALA A 105 17.02 8.51 -3.35
C ALA A 105 16.32 9.24 -2.18
N SER A 106 15.14 8.77 -1.78
CA SER A 106 14.32 9.43 -0.76
C SER A 106 15.07 9.59 0.56
N GLY A 107 14.92 10.75 1.17
CA GLY A 107 15.25 11.04 2.57
C GLY A 107 14.35 10.28 3.56
N THR A 108 14.24 10.83 4.77
CA THR A 108 13.48 10.22 5.88
C THR A 108 12.42 11.16 6.47
N SER A 109 12.27 12.37 5.92
CA SER A 109 11.39 13.42 6.45
C SER A 109 9.93 13.16 6.10
N LYS A 110 9.08 12.98 7.11
CA LYS A 110 7.66 12.62 6.96
C LYS A 110 6.79 13.67 6.27
N ASN A 111 7.14 14.95 6.34
CA ASN A 111 6.44 16.05 5.67
C ASN A 111 7.29 16.68 4.56
N ASN A 112 8.45 16.10 4.27
CA ASN A 112 9.40 16.58 3.29
C ASN A 112 9.81 18.06 3.49
N LEU A 113 10.05 18.47 4.74
CA LEU A 113 10.53 19.83 5.06
C LEU A 113 11.93 20.10 4.51
N ASP A 114 12.73 19.06 4.30
CA ASP A 114 14.08 19.11 3.74
C ASP A 114 14.11 19.05 2.21
N ASN A 115 12.96 18.85 1.56
CA ASN A 115 12.82 18.58 0.13
C ASN A 115 13.64 17.37 -0.36
N ALA A 116 13.92 16.40 0.51
CA ALA A 116 14.68 15.20 0.19
C ALA A 116 13.84 13.91 0.11
N SER A 117 12.63 13.89 0.66
CA SER A 117 11.74 12.71 0.64
C SER A 117 10.99 12.57 -0.68
N ALA A 118 10.94 11.35 -1.25
CA ALA A 118 10.25 11.05 -2.50
C ALA A 118 9.69 9.62 -2.61
N GLY A 119 8.88 9.35 -3.63
CA GLY A 119 8.42 8.00 -3.99
C GLY A 119 7.15 7.52 -3.26
N LEU A 120 6.87 6.22 -3.37
CA LEU A 120 5.75 5.54 -2.73
C LEU A 120 6.11 5.08 -1.32
N TRP A 121 5.32 5.52 -0.34
CA TRP A 121 5.47 5.20 1.08
C TRP A 121 4.28 4.39 1.58
N ILE A 122 4.56 3.41 2.43
CA ILE A 122 3.58 2.51 3.05
C ILE A 122 3.74 2.62 4.56
N GLU A 123 2.68 2.99 5.25
CA GLU A 123 2.59 3.00 6.72
C GLU A 123 1.70 1.83 7.15
N TYR A 124 2.13 1.12 8.19
CA TYR A 124 1.42 -0.08 8.66
C TYR A 124 0.67 0.14 9.97
N GLU A 125 0.97 1.18 10.75
CA GLU A 125 0.26 1.35 12.02
C GLU A 125 -1.18 1.84 11.79
N HIS A 126 -2.16 1.04 12.20
CA HIS A 126 -3.58 1.38 12.09
C HIS A 126 -3.93 2.65 12.88
N VAL A 127 -3.54 2.71 14.16
CA VAL A 127 -3.82 3.83 15.07
C VAL A 127 -2.61 4.73 15.18
N VAL A 128 -2.38 5.54 14.14
CA VAL A 128 -1.26 6.48 14.09
C VAL A 128 -1.72 7.93 14.18
N SER A 129 -1.08 8.70 15.07
CA SER A 129 -1.33 10.14 15.17
C SER A 129 -0.83 10.89 13.92
N ASP A 130 -1.45 12.01 13.58
CA ASP A 130 -1.00 12.82 12.44
C ASP A 130 0.46 13.27 12.57
N ALA A 131 0.92 13.48 13.80
CA ALA A 131 2.30 13.81 14.09
C ALA A 131 3.28 12.68 13.75
N ASN A 132 2.89 11.40 13.90
CA ASN A 132 3.77 10.25 13.73
C ASN A 132 3.57 9.50 12.41
N ARG A 133 2.51 9.82 11.66
CA ARG A 133 2.20 9.13 10.41
C ARG A 133 3.33 9.26 9.40
N PHE A 134 3.75 8.14 8.81
CA PHE A 134 4.87 8.05 7.89
C PHE A 134 6.19 8.60 8.44
N ASP A 135 6.40 8.54 9.77
CA ASP A 135 7.65 8.96 10.39
C ASP A 135 8.76 7.92 10.22
N TYR A 136 9.25 7.77 8.99
CA TYR A 136 10.33 6.84 8.68
C TYR A 136 11.59 7.07 9.54
N ALA A 137 11.90 8.33 9.87
CA ALA A 137 13.10 8.67 10.64
C ALA A 137 13.09 8.06 12.04
N SER A 138 11.93 8.05 12.72
CA SER A 138 11.79 7.50 14.06
C SER A 138 11.19 6.09 14.09
N ARG A 139 10.51 5.67 13.02
CA ARG A 139 9.77 4.40 12.92
C ARG A 139 10.08 3.63 11.63
N PRO A 140 11.35 3.32 11.33
CA PRO A 140 11.73 2.65 10.09
C PRO A 140 11.20 1.20 9.99
N SER A 141 10.71 0.61 11.08
CA SER A 141 10.06 -0.71 11.06
C SER A 141 8.59 -0.68 10.61
N LEU A 142 7.93 0.49 10.71
CA LEU A 142 6.50 0.66 10.45
C LEU A 142 6.22 1.51 9.21
N VAL A 143 7.27 2.03 8.57
CA VAL A 143 7.16 2.82 7.35
C VAL A 143 8.14 2.28 6.33
N ASN A 144 7.62 1.82 5.21
CA ASN A 144 8.42 1.36 4.08
C ASN A 144 8.35 2.35 2.91
N ILE A 145 9.44 2.42 2.14
CA ILE A 145 9.55 3.27 0.95
C ILE A 145 10.01 2.37 -0.20
N PHE A 146 9.22 2.27 -1.26
CA PHE A 146 9.54 1.42 -2.42
C PHE A 146 10.86 1.82 -3.08
N GLY A 147 11.77 0.87 -3.26
CA GLY A 147 13.09 1.08 -3.84
C GLY A 147 14.16 1.54 -2.85
N LYS A 148 13.79 2.01 -1.65
CA LYS A 148 14.75 2.36 -0.60
C LYS A 148 15.49 1.11 -0.13
N SER A 149 16.82 1.16 -0.15
CA SER A 149 17.69 0.02 0.18
C SER A 149 17.36 -1.26 -0.61
N ASN A 150 16.87 -1.11 -1.86
CA ASN A 150 16.41 -2.21 -2.72
C ASN A 150 15.20 -3.02 -2.18
N LEU A 151 14.43 -2.47 -1.25
CA LEU A 151 13.22 -3.10 -0.73
C LEU A 151 12.01 -2.88 -1.66
N GLY A 152 11.08 -3.82 -1.62
CA GLY A 152 9.82 -3.83 -2.38
C GLY A 152 9.95 -4.11 -3.87
N ILE A 153 11.09 -4.58 -4.37
CA ILE A 153 11.38 -4.75 -5.81
C ILE A 153 10.94 -6.12 -6.34
N SER A 154 10.94 -7.12 -5.48
CA SER A 154 10.65 -8.52 -5.84
C SER A 154 10.11 -9.25 -4.63
N ASP A 155 9.68 -10.50 -4.82
CA ASP A 155 9.30 -11.38 -3.71
C ASP A 155 10.39 -11.53 -2.64
N ALA A 156 11.66 -11.59 -3.04
CA ALA A 156 12.77 -11.78 -2.10
C ALA A 156 13.11 -10.52 -1.30
N THR A 157 12.69 -9.36 -1.77
CA THR A 157 12.91 -8.07 -1.10
C THR A 157 11.60 -7.39 -0.73
N GLY A 158 10.50 -8.14 -0.75
CA GLY A 158 9.17 -7.63 -0.46
C GLY A 158 9.07 -7.08 0.95
N PHE A 159 8.05 -6.28 1.17
CA PHE A 159 7.71 -5.78 2.49
C PHE A 159 6.87 -6.81 3.21
N ASP A 160 7.39 -7.32 4.32
CA ASP A 160 6.58 -8.10 5.24
C ASP A 160 5.42 -7.24 5.76
N LEU A 161 4.22 -7.81 5.73
CA LEU A 161 3.09 -7.20 6.40
C LEU A 161 3.39 -7.07 7.90
N LYS A 162 3.09 -5.93 8.52
CA LYS A 162 3.44 -5.69 9.92
C LYS A 162 2.29 -6.04 10.85
N SER A 163 2.62 -6.55 12.03
CA SER A 163 1.65 -6.91 13.06
C SER A 163 0.76 -5.73 13.44
N GLU A 164 1.30 -4.51 13.38
CA GLU A 164 0.63 -3.24 13.68
C GLU A 164 -0.43 -2.85 12.64
N SER A 165 -0.44 -3.47 11.46
CA SER A 165 -1.52 -3.29 10.49
C SER A 165 -2.71 -4.22 10.76
N MET A 166 -2.59 -5.17 11.69
CA MET A 166 -3.65 -6.14 11.92
C MET A 166 -4.77 -5.58 12.78
N ILE A 167 -5.98 -5.70 12.24
CA ILE A 167 -7.21 -5.32 12.91
C ILE A 167 -8.18 -6.49 12.92
N TYR A 168 -8.92 -6.57 14.00
CA TYR A 168 -10.11 -7.39 14.12
C TYR A 168 -11.31 -6.58 13.66
N ASN A 169 -11.95 -7.06 12.59
CA ASN A 169 -13.11 -6.44 11.99
C ASN A 169 -14.37 -6.67 12.84
N SER A 170 -14.45 -5.93 13.93
CA SER A 170 -15.65 -5.75 14.75
C SER A 170 -16.29 -4.40 14.46
N SER A 171 -17.45 -4.11 15.08
CA SER A 171 -18.13 -2.81 14.97
C SER A 171 -17.20 -1.67 15.43
N GLY A 172 -16.46 -1.10 14.49
CA GLY A 172 -15.53 0.01 14.71
C GLY A 172 -14.05 -0.25 14.38
N ALA A 173 -13.67 -1.46 13.95
CA ALA A 173 -12.28 -1.90 13.79
C ALA A 173 -11.44 -1.77 15.08
N THR A 174 -10.85 -2.87 15.55
CA THR A 174 -9.99 -2.83 16.74
C THR A 174 -8.65 -3.46 16.45
N VAL A 175 -7.57 -2.94 17.03
CA VAL A 175 -6.25 -3.58 16.94
C VAL A 175 -6.35 -5.03 17.46
N ALA A 176 -5.74 -5.96 16.74
CA ALA A 176 -5.70 -7.37 17.13
C ALA A 176 -4.94 -7.58 18.46
N ASN A 177 -5.28 -8.63 19.22
CA ASN A 177 -4.73 -8.82 20.57
C ASN A 177 -3.26 -9.29 20.57
N SER A 178 -2.86 -10.11 19.60
CA SER A 178 -1.51 -10.67 19.49
C SER A 178 -1.16 -10.95 18.01
N PRO A 179 -1.13 -9.91 17.18
CA PRO A 179 -0.82 -10.05 15.76
C PRO A 179 0.63 -10.48 15.52
N VAL A 180 0.88 -11.03 14.32
CA VAL A 180 2.19 -11.53 13.91
C VAL A 180 2.51 -10.98 12.52
N ASP A 181 3.75 -10.51 12.32
CA ASP A 181 4.23 -10.07 11.01
C ASP A 181 4.00 -11.16 9.95
N GLY A 182 3.49 -10.75 8.79
CA GLY A 182 3.24 -11.64 7.65
C GLY A 182 2.03 -12.56 7.80
N GLU A 183 1.21 -12.43 8.85
CA GLU A 183 0.02 -13.26 9.04
C GLU A 183 -1.27 -12.43 9.04
N ILE A 184 -2.36 -13.03 8.51
CA ILE A 184 -3.74 -12.53 8.69
C ILE A 184 -4.57 -13.73 9.15
N GLY A 185 -5.19 -13.60 10.32
CA GLY A 185 -6.04 -14.61 10.95
C GLY A 185 -7.28 -14.96 10.13
N ALA A 186 -7.95 -16.05 10.50
CA ALA A 186 -9.19 -16.49 9.86
C ALA A 186 -10.36 -15.53 10.16
N ALA A 187 -11.55 -15.79 9.58
CA ALA A 187 -12.72 -14.95 9.85
C ALA A 187 -12.97 -14.80 11.35
N ALA A 188 -13.17 -13.56 11.79
CA ALA A 188 -13.42 -13.18 13.17
C ALA A 188 -12.29 -13.52 14.16
N ASP A 189 -11.06 -13.72 13.67
CA ASP A 189 -9.88 -13.93 14.53
C ASP A 189 -9.49 -12.63 15.23
N SER A 190 -9.88 -12.49 16.50
CA SER A 190 -9.53 -11.34 17.33
C SER A 190 -8.09 -11.39 17.89
N VAL A 191 -7.41 -12.53 17.77
CA VAL A 191 -6.04 -12.69 18.26
C VAL A 191 -5.06 -12.19 17.21
N LEU A 192 -5.13 -12.74 16.01
CA LEU A 192 -4.25 -12.35 14.91
C LEU A 192 -4.77 -11.14 14.12
N GLY A 193 -6.08 -10.87 14.18
CA GLY A 193 -6.76 -9.95 13.28
C GLY A 193 -7.17 -10.65 11.99
N ASP A 194 -8.33 -10.32 11.44
CA ASP A 194 -8.87 -10.92 10.21
C ASP A 194 -8.74 -10.01 8.97
N THR A 195 -8.21 -8.80 9.19
CA THR A 195 -8.01 -7.78 8.17
C THR A 195 -6.70 -7.05 8.45
N SER A 196 -5.96 -6.72 7.39
CA SER A 196 -4.84 -5.79 7.48
C SER A 196 -5.24 -4.41 6.97
N HIS A 197 -4.81 -3.35 7.64
CA HIS A 197 -4.97 -1.96 7.22
C HIS A 197 -3.61 -1.32 6.98
N ILE A 198 -3.35 -0.88 5.76
CA ILE A 198 -2.15 -0.10 5.43
C ILE A 198 -2.54 1.26 4.88
N GLN A 199 -1.63 2.22 5.00
CA GLN A 199 -1.81 3.58 4.52
C GLN A 199 -0.77 3.88 3.46
N LEU A 200 -1.22 4.45 2.34
CA LEU A 200 -0.39 4.72 1.18
C LEU A 200 -0.32 6.20 0.88
N ARG A 201 0.86 6.67 0.47
CA ARG A 201 1.07 8.00 -0.11
C ARG A 201 2.19 7.98 -1.14
N HIS A 202 2.14 8.89 -2.10
CA HIS A 202 3.19 9.05 -3.11
C HIS A 202 3.67 10.50 -3.13
N TYR A 203 4.96 10.78 -2.93
CA TYR A 203 5.50 12.12 -3.17
C TYR A 203 5.99 12.29 -4.60
N MET A 204 5.51 13.34 -5.25
CA MET A 204 6.07 13.79 -6.53
C MET A 204 7.07 14.91 -6.28
N GLU A 205 8.30 14.73 -6.79
CA GLU A 205 9.33 15.76 -6.75
C GLU A 205 8.90 17.04 -7.49
N ALA A 206 9.57 18.16 -7.23
CA ALA A 206 9.22 19.44 -7.83
C ALA A 206 9.39 19.47 -9.36
N ASN A 207 10.30 18.66 -9.90
CA ASN A 207 10.54 18.51 -11.33
C ASN A 207 10.65 17.01 -11.66
N PRO A 208 9.52 16.28 -11.64
CA PRO A 208 9.57 14.84 -11.84
C PRO A 208 9.98 14.54 -13.29
N SER A 209 10.86 13.57 -13.48
CA SER A 209 11.16 12.99 -14.80
C SER A 209 10.06 12.03 -15.27
N LEU A 210 9.06 11.80 -14.43
CA LEU A 210 7.92 10.92 -14.66
C LEU A 210 6.86 11.58 -15.53
N SER A 211 6.05 10.75 -16.18
CA SER A 211 4.97 11.21 -17.06
C SER A 211 3.80 11.82 -16.28
N SER A 212 2.81 12.36 -17.00
CA SER A 212 1.57 12.92 -16.41
C SER A 212 0.73 11.90 -15.63
N THR A 213 0.98 10.60 -15.82
CA THR A 213 0.28 9.53 -15.12
C THR A 213 1.27 8.42 -14.83
N VAL A 214 1.49 8.14 -13.55
CA VAL A 214 2.42 7.10 -13.09
C VAL A 214 1.63 5.85 -12.73
N GLN A 215 1.96 4.72 -13.36
CA GLN A 215 1.29 3.44 -13.08
C GLN A 215 2.29 2.35 -12.72
N TYR A 216 1.93 1.54 -11.72
CA TYR A 216 2.67 0.37 -11.25
C TYR A 216 1.69 -0.65 -10.67
N GLU A 217 2.13 -1.89 -10.51
CA GLU A 217 1.37 -2.95 -9.85
C GLU A 217 1.83 -3.10 -8.41
N MET A 218 0.89 -3.16 -7.47
CA MET A 218 1.14 -3.66 -6.12
C MET A 218 0.79 -5.15 -6.10
N VAL A 219 1.79 -5.98 -5.84
CA VAL A 219 1.68 -7.44 -5.86
C VAL A 219 1.64 -7.96 -4.43
N TYR A 220 0.62 -8.77 -4.16
CA TYR A 220 0.42 -9.44 -2.87
C TYR A 220 0.77 -10.91 -3.01
N ARG A 221 1.78 -11.36 -2.27
CA ARG A 221 2.19 -12.77 -2.25
C ARG A 221 1.99 -13.33 -0.86
N TYR A 222 1.34 -14.48 -0.76
CA TYR A 222 1.02 -15.11 0.51
C TYR A 222 0.88 -16.63 0.37
N SER A 223 0.94 -17.31 1.51
CA SER A 223 0.60 -18.72 1.69
C SER A 223 -0.59 -18.85 2.65
N PHE A 224 -1.23 -20.01 2.73
CA PHE A 224 -2.29 -20.26 3.70
C PHE A 224 -2.17 -21.66 4.30
N THR A 225 -2.62 -21.81 5.55
CA THR A 225 -2.70 -23.12 6.20
C THR A 225 -3.84 -23.92 5.58
N SER A 226 -3.64 -25.20 5.27
CA SER A 226 -4.70 -26.09 4.77
C SER A 226 -5.49 -26.73 5.89
#